data_AF-A0A7K4DI09-F1
#
_entry.id   AF-A0A7K4DI09-F1
#
_cell.length_a   1.000
_cell.length_b   1.000
_cell.length_c   1.000
_cell.angle_alpha   90.00
_cell.angle_beta   90.00
_cell.angle_gamma   90.00
#
_symmetry.space_group_name_H-M   'P 1'
#
loop_
_entity.id
_entity.type
_entity.pdbx_description
1 polymer ?
#
loop_
_entity_poly.entity_id
_entity_poly.type
_entity_poly.pdbx_seq_one_letter_code
_entity_poly.pdbx_strand_id
1 'polypeptide(L)'
;LFGGLSQYYHSGIRWDVTTFLLAVGLWGWMFGGMAAALDATIAVNQVMHNTLWIPGHFHTYFLLGAVIFLWGFFFFITRTLSGTRDGPRTRYAAVAYGIGGAGFTLVFLASGAFSIPRRYAVHLPEWQAFAMTAVPFILLLGSGIIWMGYTMLSRLTRAWERTKGPVDILLPGGGAHGRE
;
A
#
# COMPACT_ATOMS: atom_id res chain seq x y z
N LEU A 1 11.88 -10.15 2.52
CA LEU A 1 12.10 -8.89 3.26
C LEU A 1 13.54 -8.42 3.18
N PHE A 2 14.51 -9.18 3.71
CA PHE A 2 15.94 -8.82 3.65
C PHE A 2 16.43 -8.52 2.23
N GLY A 3 16.14 -9.40 1.26
CA GLY A 3 16.51 -9.17 -0.14
C GLY A 3 15.77 -8.01 -0.82
N GLY A 4 14.65 -7.53 -0.27
CA GLY A 4 13.97 -6.33 -0.74
C GLY A 4 14.61 -5.07 -0.17
N LEU A 5 14.82 -5.04 1.16
CA LEU A 5 15.47 -3.93 1.86
C LEU A 5 16.91 -3.70 1.41
N SER A 6 17.64 -4.77 1.07
CA SER A 6 19.00 -4.66 0.53
C SER A 6 19.05 -3.89 -0.79
N GLN A 7 17.97 -3.89 -1.57
CA GLN A 7 17.88 -3.10 -2.81
C GLN A 7 17.65 -1.60 -2.54
N TYR A 8 17.20 -1.23 -1.34
CA TYR A 8 17.07 0.18 -0.94
C TYR A 8 18.35 0.70 -0.29
N TYR A 9 19.09 -0.18 0.40
CA TYR A 9 20.31 0.20 1.10
C TYR A 9 21.37 0.69 0.10
N HIS A 10 21.79 1.95 0.23
CA HIS A 10 22.80 2.60 -0.62
C HIS A 10 22.54 2.60 -2.14
N SER A 11 21.29 2.42 -2.59
CA SER A 11 21.00 2.28 -4.02
C SER A 11 20.87 3.57 -4.83
N GLY A 12 20.84 4.75 -4.17
CA GLY A 12 20.63 6.03 -4.86
C GLY A 12 19.26 6.13 -5.56
N ILE A 13 18.28 5.29 -5.16
CA ILE A 13 16.97 5.24 -5.79
C ILE A 13 16.23 6.56 -5.66
N ARG A 14 15.49 6.93 -6.71
CA ARG A 14 14.66 8.14 -6.70
C ARG A 14 13.34 7.82 -6.01
N TRP A 15 12.96 8.64 -5.03
CA TRP A 15 11.68 8.53 -4.33
C TRP A 15 10.54 9.09 -5.19
N ASP A 16 10.04 8.26 -6.09
CA ASP A 16 8.80 8.50 -6.83
C ASP A 16 7.62 7.69 -6.27
N VAL A 17 6.46 7.81 -6.93
CA VAL A 17 5.23 7.14 -6.48
C VAL A 17 5.41 5.62 -6.44
N THR A 18 6.04 5.03 -7.46
CA THR A 18 6.30 3.58 -7.51
C THR A 18 7.17 3.16 -6.32
N THR A 19 8.34 3.79 -6.16
CA THR A 19 9.27 3.43 -5.08
C THR A 19 8.64 3.59 -3.70
N PHE A 20 7.86 4.67 -3.50
CA PHE A 20 7.11 4.87 -2.25
C PHE A 20 6.10 3.74 -1.98
N LEU A 21 5.27 3.40 -2.97
CA LEU A 21 4.26 2.34 -2.83
C LEU A 21 4.90 0.97 -2.55
N LEU A 22 6.02 0.66 -3.21
CA LEU A 22 6.75 -0.58 -2.97
C LEU A 22 7.39 -0.60 -1.56
N ALA A 23 7.92 0.52 -1.08
CA ALA A 23 8.47 0.62 0.26
C ALA A 23 7.39 0.44 1.34
N VAL A 24 6.24 1.10 1.19
CA VAL A 24 5.08 0.89 2.08
C VAL A 24 4.56 -0.55 1.96
N GLY A 25 4.59 -1.14 0.77
CA GLY A 25 4.32 -2.56 0.54
C GLY A 25 5.16 -3.50 1.39
N LEU A 26 6.47 -3.27 1.44
CA LEU A 26 7.38 -4.05 2.28
C LEU A 26 7.06 -3.89 3.77
N TRP A 27 6.65 -2.68 4.18
CA TRP A 27 6.20 -2.42 5.54
C TRP A 27 4.94 -3.24 5.88
N GLY A 28 3.86 -3.13 5.08
CA GLY A 28 2.62 -3.85 5.37
C GLY A 28 2.78 -5.37 5.30
N TRP A 29 3.57 -5.86 4.35
CA TRP A 29 3.92 -7.28 4.27
C TRP A 29 4.64 -7.78 5.54
N MET A 30 5.60 -7.00 6.05
CA MET A 30 6.36 -7.35 7.25
C MET A 30 5.48 -7.37 8.49
N PHE A 31 4.75 -6.28 8.77
CA PHE A 31 3.97 -6.16 10.01
C PHE A 31 2.73 -7.04 9.99
N GLY A 32 2.06 -7.19 8.84
CA GLY A 32 0.94 -8.12 8.71
C GLY A 32 1.40 -9.58 8.82
N GLY A 33 2.56 -9.92 8.25
CA GLY A 33 3.16 -11.25 8.40
C GLY A 33 3.57 -11.57 9.85
N MET A 34 4.11 -10.58 10.58
CA MET A 34 4.44 -10.73 12.00
C MET A 34 3.20 -10.98 12.86
N ALA A 35 2.11 -10.23 12.62
CA ALA A 35 0.85 -10.46 13.32
C ALA A 35 0.22 -11.83 12.97
N ALA A 36 0.34 -12.28 11.72
CA ALA A 36 -0.07 -13.63 11.33
C ALA A 36 0.76 -14.74 12.03
N ALA A 37 2.06 -14.50 12.24
CA ALA A 37 2.90 -15.43 13.01
C ALA A 37 2.49 -15.48 14.49
N LEU A 38 2.08 -14.36 15.08
CA LEU A 38 1.50 -14.34 16.43
C LEU A 38 0.21 -15.18 16.47
N ASP A 39 -0.65 -15.06 15.47
CA ASP A 39 -1.91 -15.82 15.38
C ASP A 39 -1.73 -17.31 15.13
N ALA A 40 -0.59 -17.72 14.58
CA ALA A 40 -0.24 -19.13 14.51
C ALA A 40 0.01 -19.74 15.90
N THR A 41 0.16 -18.92 16.95
CA THR A 41 0.29 -19.38 18.33
C THR A 41 -1.08 -19.67 18.92
N ILE A 42 -1.35 -20.93 19.28
CA ILE A 42 -2.66 -21.38 19.78
C ILE A 42 -3.16 -20.50 20.94
N ALA A 43 -2.30 -20.21 21.92
CA ALA A 43 -2.67 -19.39 23.09
C ALA A 43 -3.13 -17.97 22.71
N VAL A 44 -2.49 -17.36 21.71
CA VAL A 44 -2.87 -16.03 21.19
C VAL A 44 -4.19 -16.14 20.43
N ASN A 45 -4.30 -17.13 19.53
CA ASN A 45 -5.51 -17.31 18.75
C ASN A 45 -6.72 -17.60 19.64
N GLN A 46 -6.60 -18.30 20.77
CA GLN A 46 -7.74 -18.51 21.68
C GLN A 46 -8.41 -17.21 22.16
N VAL A 47 -7.66 -16.11 22.26
CA VAL A 47 -8.20 -14.80 22.69
C VAL A 47 -8.43 -13.83 21.53
N MET A 48 -7.69 -13.98 20.43
CA MET A 48 -7.79 -13.10 19.26
C MET A 48 -8.75 -13.62 18.19
N HIS A 49 -9.09 -14.91 18.20
CA HIS A 49 -9.96 -15.51 17.21
C HIS A 49 -11.34 -14.85 17.21
N ASN A 50 -11.89 -14.61 16.03
CA ASN A 50 -13.15 -13.87 15.83
C ASN A 50 -13.18 -12.42 16.33
N THR A 51 -12.07 -11.83 16.75
CA THR A 51 -11.98 -10.38 17.00
C THR A 51 -11.61 -9.63 15.71
N LEU A 52 -11.60 -8.29 15.78
CA LEU A 52 -11.07 -7.43 14.73
C LEU A 52 -9.55 -7.57 14.51
N TRP A 53 -8.85 -8.31 15.37
CA TRP A 53 -7.44 -8.63 15.20
C TRP A 53 -7.22 -9.41 13.91
N ILE A 54 -8.07 -10.41 13.63
CA ILE A 54 -7.94 -11.24 12.41
C ILE A 54 -8.08 -10.41 11.13
N PRO A 55 -9.17 -9.64 10.95
CA PRO A 55 -9.24 -8.67 9.86
C PRO A 55 -8.07 -7.68 9.87
N GLY A 56 -7.62 -7.20 11.03
CA GLY A 56 -6.51 -6.24 11.15
C GLY A 56 -5.20 -6.75 10.56
N HIS A 57 -4.73 -7.93 10.99
CA HIS A 57 -3.49 -8.51 10.45
C HIS A 57 -3.64 -8.81 8.95
N PHE A 58 -4.79 -9.35 8.54
CA PHE A 58 -5.07 -9.74 7.15
C PHE A 58 -4.99 -8.52 6.25
N HIS A 59 -5.71 -7.44 6.59
CA HIS A 59 -5.68 -6.22 5.80
C HIS A 59 -4.31 -5.55 5.85
N THR A 60 -3.52 -5.72 6.91
CA THR A 60 -2.15 -5.19 6.94
C THR A 60 -1.28 -5.79 5.83
N TYR A 61 -1.22 -7.12 5.68
CA TYR A 61 -0.42 -7.72 4.60
C TYR A 61 -1.13 -7.72 3.24
N PHE A 62 -2.47 -7.69 3.21
CA PHE A 62 -3.23 -7.68 1.97
C PHE A 62 -3.32 -6.28 1.36
N LEU A 63 -3.89 -5.30 2.08
CA LEU A 63 -4.04 -3.93 1.61
C LEU A 63 -2.68 -3.23 1.49
N LEU A 64 -1.91 -3.20 2.58
CA LEU A 64 -0.61 -2.51 2.63
C LEU A 64 0.57 -3.39 2.22
N GLY A 65 0.33 -4.62 1.75
CA GLY A 65 1.35 -5.47 1.15
C GLY A 65 0.99 -5.81 -0.29
N ALA A 66 0.17 -6.84 -0.49
CA ALA A 66 -0.16 -7.36 -1.82
C ALA A 66 -0.78 -6.30 -2.77
N VAL A 67 -1.82 -5.59 -2.32
CA VAL A 67 -2.55 -4.62 -3.16
C VAL A 67 -1.69 -3.40 -3.45
N ILE A 68 -0.95 -2.87 -2.49
CA ILE A 68 -0.07 -1.73 -2.73
C ILE A 68 1.12 -2.08 -3.63
N PHE A 69 1.62 -3.32 -3.59
CA PHE A 69 2.60 -3.81 -4.58
C PHE A 69 2.03 -3.79 -5.99
N LEU A 70 0.78 -4.24 -6.17
CA LEU A 70 0.09 -4.15 -7.47
C LEU A 70 -0.03 -2.70 -7.93
N TRP A 71 -0.40 -1.77 -7.03
CA TRP A 71 -0.39 -0.34 -7.36
C TRP A 71 0.98 0.15 -7.79
N GLY A 72 2.05 -0.18 -7.04
CA GLY A 72 3.42 0.19 -7.39
C GLY A 72 3.81 -0.31 -8.79
N PHE A 73 3.48 -1.57 -9.10
CA PHE A 73 3.71 -2.17 -10.41
C PHE A 73 2.91 -1.50 -11.54
N PHE A 74 1.61 -1.23 -11.34
CA PHE A 74 0.81 -0.54 -12.34
C PHE A 74 1.28 0.90 -12.58
N PHE A 75 1.67 1.62 -11.53
CA PHE A 75 2.28 2.94 -11.67
C PHE A 75 3.60 2.88 -12.43
N PHE A 76 4.43 1.86 -12.15
CA PHE A 76 5.67 1.64 -12.89
C PHE A 76 5.39 1.47 -14.39
N ILE A 77 4.54 0.49 -14.76
CA ILE A 77 4.25 0.20 -16.17
C ILE A 77 3.59 1.39 -16.86
N THR A 78 2.55 1.97 -16.27
CA THR A 78 1.80 3.06 -16.93
C THR A 78 2.67 4.31 -17.10
N ARG A 79 3.56 4.59 -16.15
CA ARG A 79 4.54 5.67 -16.28
C ARG A 79 5.55 5.40 -17.39
N THR A 80 6.13 4.20 -17.44
CA THR A 80 7.11 3.80 -18.46
C THR A 80 6.50 3.86 -19.87
N LEU A 81 5.34 3.23 -20.06
CA LEU A 81 4.67 3.17 -21.36
C LEU A 81 4.11 4.52 -21.82
N SER A 82 3.54 5.33 -20.91
CA SER A 82 3.05 6.66 -21.29
C SER A 82 4.19 7.69 -21.46
N GLY A 83 5.35 7.44 -20.82
CA GLY A 83 6.45 8.38 -20.60
C GLY A 83 6.04 9.68 -19.92
N THR A 84 4.99 9.62 -19.10
CA THR A 84 4.59 10.75 -18.24
C THR A 84 5.32 10.67 -16.91
N ARG A 85 5.37 11.78 -16.17
CA ARG A 85 5.90 11.81 -14.79
C ARG A 85 4.75 12.02 -13.82
N ASP A 86 4.91 11.56 -12.59
CA ASP A 86 3.93 11.80 -11.52
C ASP A 86 3.98 13.23 -11.02
N GLY A 87 2.83 13.91 -11.10
CA GLY A 87 2.64 15.23 -10.52
C GLY A 87 2.49 15.17 -8.99
N PRO A 88 2.53 16.34 -8.31
CA PRO A 88 2.47 16.42 -6.85
C PRO A 88 1.17 15.82 -6.28
N ARG A 89 0.03 16.00 -6.96
CA ARG A 89 -1.26 15.45 -6.51
C ARG A 89 -1.26 13.92 -6.41
N THR A 90 -0.63 13.24 -7.37
CA THR A 90 -0.51 11.77 -7.35
C THR A 90 0.41 11.30 -6.23
N ARG A 91 1.46 12.07 -5.89
CA ARG A 91 2.29 11.79 -4.72
C ARG A 91 1.50 11.94 -3.43
N TYR A 92 0.71 12.99 -3.28
CA TYR A 92 -0.18 13.16 -2.13
C TYR A 92 -1.21 12.04 -2.03
N ALA A 93 -1.76 11.58 -3.17
CA ALA A 93 -2.67 10.43 -3.17
C ALA A 93 -2.00 9.12 -2.74
N ALA A 94 -0.74 8.88 -3.14
CA ALA A 94 0.02 7.73 -2.67
C ALA A 94 0.28 7.81 -1.16
N VAL A 95 0.63 8.99 -0.64
CA VAL A 95 0.78 9.22 0.80
C VAL A 95 -0.55 9.03 1.54
N ALA A 96 -1.66 9.53 0.99
CA ALA A 96 -3.00 9.32 1.53
C ALA A 96 -3.38 7.84 1.58
N TYR A 97 -3.02 7.06 0.55
CA TYR A 97 -3.16 5.60 0.55
C TYR A 97 -2.36 4.98 1.70
N GLY A 98 -1.07 5.33 1.83
CA GLY A 98 -0.19 4.79 2.85
C GLY A 98 -0.65 5.11 4.28
N ILE A 99 -0.90 6.39 4.58
CA ILE A 99 -1.34 6.84 5.91
C ILE A 99 -2.75 6.35 6.22
N GLY A 100 -3.68 6.45 5.25
CA GLY A 100 -5.06 5.99 5.41
C GLY A 100 -5.14 4.48 5.62
N GLY A 101 -4.41 3.70 4.83
CA GLY A 101 -4.33 2.26 5.02
C GLY A 101 -3.70 1.88 6.35
N ALA A 102 -2.55 2.48 6.71
CA ALA A 102 -1.85 2.19 7.96
C ALA A 102 -2.69 2.54 9.19
N GLY A 103 -3.30 3.73 9.22
CA GLY A 103 -4.18 4.12 10.32
C GLY A 103 -5.40 3.22 10.43
N PHE A 104 -6.03 2.87 9.31
CA PHE A 104 -7.17 1.95 9.30
C PHE A 104 -6.81 0.57 9.87
N THR A 105 -5.70 -0.03 9.41
CA THR A 105 -5.28 -1.36 9.88
C THR A 105 -4.81 -1.34 11.34
N LEU A 106 -4.15 -0.27 11.78
CA LEU A 106 -3.75 -0.10 13.18
C LEU A 106 -4.96 0.01 14.10
N VAL A 107 -6.01 0.76 13.71
CA VAL A 107 -7.24 0.82 14.50
C VAL A 107 -7.94 -0.54 14.55
N PHE A 108 -7.92 -1.33 13.48
CA PHE A 108 -8.43 -2.70 13.49
C PHE A 108 -7.65 -3.62 14.45
N LEU A 109 -6.32 -3.59 14.38
CA LEU A 109 -5.46 -4.36 15.29
C LEU A 109 -5.67 -3.95 16.74
N ALA A 110 -5.75 -2.65 17.01
CA ALA A 110 -6.07 -2.14 18.34
C ALA A 110 -7.45 -2.62 18.81
N SER A 111 -8.48 -2.50 17.96
CA SER A 111 -9.82 -2.99 18.28
C SER A 111 -9.83 -4.48 18.62
N GLY A 112 -9.06 -5.28 17.86
CA GLY A 112 -8.86 -6.69 18.12
C GLY A 112 -8.19 -6.99 19.45
N ALA A 113 -7.16 -6.21 19.81
CA ALA A 113 -6.49 -6.31 21.10
C ALA A 113 -7.41 -5.98 22.29
N PHE A 114 -8.47 -5.20 22.07
CA PHE A 114 -9.57 -4.94 23.02
C PHE A 114 -10.74 -5.93 22.89
N SER A 115 -10.53 -7.07 22.21
CA SER A 115 -11.50 -8.16 22.05
C SER A 115 -12.80 -7.76 21.33
N ILE A 116 -12.77 -6.70 20.51
CA ILE A 116 -13.96 -6.29 19.74
C ILE A 116 -14.24 -7.34 18.67
N PRO A 117 -15.45 -7.96 18.65
CA PRO A 117 -15.76 -9.05 17.74
C PRO A 117 -15.98 -8.56 16.30
N ARG A 118 -15.59 -9.39 15.33
CA ARG A 118 -15.82 -9.11 13.90
C ARG A 118 -17.28 -9.36 13.50
N ARG A 119 -17.73 -8.71 12.42
CA ARG A 119 -19.05 -8.90 11.77
C ARG A 119 -20.25 -8.38 12.59
N TYR A 120 -20.06 -7.32 13.36
CA TYR A 120 -21.14 -6.61 14.04
C TYR A 120 -21.48 -5.34 13.27
N ALA A 121 -22.75 -5.19 12.89
CA ALA A 121 -23.21 -3.98 12.21
C ALA A 121 -23.31 -2.77 13.15
N VAL A 122 -23.61 -3.04 14.43
CA VAL A 122 -23.70 -2.04 15.50
C VAL A 122 -22.79 -2.47 16.63
N HIS A 123 -21.87 -1.58 17.00
CA HIS A 123 -20.98 -1.75 18.14
C HIS A 123 -21.65 -1.29 19.43
N LEU A 124 -21.29 -1.92 20.55
CA LEU A 124 -21.60 -1.41 21.88
C LEU A 124 -21.02 0.00 22.06
N PRO A 125 -21.63 0.86 22.90
CA PRO A 125 -21.20 2.26 23.08
C PRO A 125 -19.69 2.40 23.37
N GLU A 126 -19.12 1.51 24.18
CA GLU A 126 -17.71 1.48 24.56
C GLU A 126 -16.75 1.20 23.39
N TRP A 127 -17.23 0.56 22.31
CA TRP A 127 -16.42 0.23 21.13
C TRP A 127 -16.56 1.25 19.99
N GLN A 128 -17.49 2.19 20.12
CA GLN A 128 -17.78 3.18 19.08
C GLN A 128 -16.59 4.08 18.80
N ALA A 129 -15.81 4.44 19.81
CA ALA A 129 -14.63 5.29 19.65
C ALA A 129 -13.61 4.70 18.65
N PHE A 130 -13.38 3.39 18.69
CA PHE A 130 -12.50 2.71 17.73
C PHE A 130 -13.05 2.81 16.30
N ALA A 131 -14.34 2.49 16.12
CA ALA A 131 -14.98 2.57 14.81
C ALA A 131 -14.93 3.99 14.23
N MET A 132 -15.27 5.00 15.04
CA MET A 132 -15.22 6.41 14.63
C MET A 132 -13.81 6.89 14.29
N THR A 133 -12.79 6.38 15.00
CA THR A 133 -11.38 6.68 14.71
C THR A 133 -10.94 6.08 13.36
N ALA A 134 -11.48 4.93 12.96
CA ALA A 134 -11.16 4.31 11.67
C ALA A 134 -11.75 5.09 10.47
N VAL A 135 -12.85 5.82 10.65
CA VAL A 135 -13.57 6.55 9.58
C VAL A 135 -12.67 7.55 8.83
N PRO A 136 -11.96 8.50 9.47
CA PRO A 136 -11.10 9.42 8.74
C PRO A 136 -10.00 8.71 7.94
N PHE A 137 -9.45 7.61 8.47
CA PHE A 137 -8.42 6.84 7.77
C PHE A 137 -8.96 6.12 6.53
N ILE A 138 -10.15 5.51 6.60
CA ILE A 138 -10.74 4.87 5.42
C ILE A 138 -11.16 5.89 4.35
N LEU A 139 -11.63 7.08 4.76
CA LEU A 139 -11.92 8.17 3.83
C LEU A 139 -10.64 8.68 3.14
N LEU A 140 -9.56 8.85 3.90
CA LEU A 140 -8.26 9.24 3.37
C LEU A 140 -7.73 8.19 2.38
N LEU A 141 -7.77 6.91 2.75
CA LEU A 141 -7.43 5.79 1.86
C LEU A 141 -8.25 5.82 0.58
N GLY A 142 -9.58 5.94 0.71
CA GLY A 142 -10.50 5.98 -0.43
C GLY A 142 -10.20 7.13 -1.39
N SER A 143 -9.91 8.32 -0.86
CA SER A 143 -9.51 9.47 -1.68
C SER A 143 -8.20 9.21 -2.45
N GLY A 144 -7.23 8.56 -1.81
CA GLY A 144 -5.97 8.15 -2.43
C GLY A 144 -6.20 7.15 -3.57
N ILE A 145 -7.00 6.11 -3.32
CA ILE A 145 -7.38 5.10 -4.32
C ILE A 145 -8.05 5.74 -5.53
N ILE A 146 -9.04 6.61 -5.29
CA ILE A 146 -9.79 7.27 -6.37
C ILE A 146 -8.85 8.12 -7.23
N TRP A 147 -7.99 8.94 -6.62
CA TRP A 147 -7.08 9.79 -7.37
C TRP A 147 -6.01 8.99 -8.13
N MET A 148 -5.46 7.95 -7.50
CA MET A 148 -4.50 7.04 -8.12
C MET A 148 -5.12 6.30 -9.30
N GLY A 149 -6.34 5.77 -9.13
CA GLY A 149 -7.11 5.12 -10.18
C GLY A 149 -7.40 6.07 -11.34
N TYR A 150 -7.85 7.29 -11.06
CA TYR A 150 -8.05 8.33 -12.08
C TYR A 150 -6.75 8.63 -12.85
N THR A 151 -5.64 8.85 -12.14
CA THR A 151 -4.34 9.11 -12.75
C THR A 151 -3.92 7.97 -13.67
N MET A 152 -4.08 6.73 -13.22
CA MET A 152 -3.73 5.53 -14.00
C MET A 152 -4.58 5.42 -15.25
N LEU A 153 -5.91 5.52 -15.11
CA LEU A 153 -6.87 5.43 -16.22
C LEU A 153 -6.64 6.53 -17.27
N SER A 154 -6.37 7.76 -16.85
CA SER A 154 -6.07 8.88 -17.76
C SER A 154 -4.82 8.67 -18.61
N ARG A 155 -3.92 7.77 -18.20
CA ARG A 155 -2.66 7.46 -18.90
C ARG A 155 -2.79 6.28 -19.85
N LEU A 156 -3.85 5.46 -19.75
CA LEU A 156 -3.97 4.22 -20.50
C LEU A 156 -3.98 4.43 -22.00
N THR A 157 -4.75 5.40 -22.50
CA THR A 157 -4.79 5.70 -23.95
C THR A 157 -3.40 6.06 -24.48
N ARG A 158 -2.69 6.95 -23.77
CA ARG A 158 -1.34 7.36 -24.16
C ARG A 158 -0.35 6.20 -24.08
N ALA A 159 -0.44 5.37 -23.05
CA ALA A 159 0.39 4.17 -22.91
C ALA A 159 0.15 3.20 -24.08
N TRP A 160 -1.12 2.95 -24.42
CA TRP A 160 -1.52 2.07 -25.53
C TRP A 160 -1.03 2.57 -26.89
N GLU A 161 -1.14 3.86 -27.17
CA GLU A 161 -0.62 4.41 -28.44
C GLU A 161 0.89 4.24 -28.55
N ARG A 162 1.64 4.39 -27.44
CA ARG A 162 3.10 4.23 -27.47
C ARG A 162 3.54 2.78 -27.56
N THR A 163 2.70 1.81 -27.20
CA THR A 163 3.01 0.39 -27.40
C THR A 163 2.92 -0.08 -28.85
N LYS A 164 2.32 0.72 -29.75
CA LYS A 164 2.24 0.40 -31.18
C LYS A 164 3.56 0.67 -31.94
N GLY A 165 4.48 1.43 -31.33
CA GLY A 165 5.83 1.66 -31.86
C GLY A 165 6.90 0.96 -31.02
N PRO A 166 8.20 1.16 -31.33
CA PRO A 166 9.29 0.65 -30.50
C PRO A 166 9.16 1.23 -29.07
N VAL A 167 8.99 0.36 -28.08
CA VAL A 167 8.96 0.74 -26.66
C VAL A 167 10.37 0.61 -26.10
N ASP A 168 11.02 1.72 -25.81
CA ASP A 168 12.23 1.70 -25.00
C ASP A 168 11.82 1.56 -23.52
N ILE A 169 11.93 0.34 -22.99
CA ILE A 169 11.58 0.03 -21.60
C ILE A 169 12.63 0.63 -20.64
N LEU A 170 13.84 0.89 -21.15
CA LEU A 170 14.90 1.55 -20.41
C LEU A 170 14.70 3.07 -20.53
N LEU A 171 14.68 3.75 -19.37
CA LEU A 171 14.55 5.20 -19.33
C LEU A 171 15.65 5.84 -20.19
N PRO A 172 15.33 6.87 -21.01
CA PRO A 172 16.36 7.63 -21.72
C PRO A 172 17.28 8.28 -20.68
N GLY A 173 18.51 7.77 -20.58
CA GLY A 173 19.48 8.18 -19.57
C GLY A 173 20.50 7.12 -19.15
N GLY A 174 20.31 5.84 -19.51
CA GLY A 174 21.31 4.77 -19.32
C GLY A 174 22.43 4.77 -20.37
N GLY A 175 22.62 5.88 -21.09
CA GLY A 175 23.75 6.05 -21.98
C GLY A 175 25.01 6.25 -21.15
N ALA A 176 25.93 5.30 -21.27
CA ALA A 176 27.30 5.31 -20.76
C ALA A 176 27.80 6.70 -20.33
N HIS A 177 27.96 6.89 -19.02
CA HIS A 177 28.92 7.87 -18.52
C HIS A 177 30.32 7.27 -18.71
N GLY A 178 30.75 7.22 -19.97
CA GLY A 178 32.15 7.25 -20.31
C GLY A 178 32.56 8.72 -20.35
N ARG A 179 33.16 9.21 -19.28
CA ARG A 179 34.14 10.32 -19.27
C ARG A 179 35.06 10.12 -18.08
N GLU A 180 36.31 9.80 -18.42
CA GLU A 180 37.58 10.21 -17.80
C GLU A 180 37.69 10.25 -16.27
#